data_AF-A0A8R7UIN7-F1
#
_entry.id   AF-A0A8R7UIN7-F1
#
_cell.length_a   1.000
_cell.length_b   1.000
_cell.length_c   1.000
_cell.angle_alpha   90.00
_cell.angle_beta   90.00
_cell.angle_gamma   90.00
#
_symmetry.space_group_name_H-M   'P 1'
#
loop_
_entity.id
_entity.type
_entity.pdbx_description
1 polymer ?
#
loop_
_entity_poly.entity_id
_entity_poly.type
_entity_poly.pdbx_seq_one_letter_code
_entity_poly.pdbx_strand_id
1 'polypeptide(L)'
;MVAKNEMWAAKDAATRARAVHESKKYKRSLVEIGVMLSISAIYILLSFLVPGMSWQHQIMCWQNAMMAFAFTVMFTWMHLRTFRWSIHKTELPLV
;
A
#
# COMPACT_ATOMS: atom_id res chain seq x y z
N MET A 1 -31.35 -25.67 18.23
CA MET A 1 -30.21 -24.94 18.84
C MET A 1 -28.90 -25.18 18.08
N VAL A 2 -28.61 -26.38 17.56
CA VAL A 2 -27.39 -26.70 16.78
C VAL A 2 -27.21 -25.82 15.54
N ALA A 3 -28.23 -25.67 14.69
CA ALA A 3 -28.16 -24.86 13.47
C ALA A 3 -27.81 -23.38 13.72
N LYS A 4 -28.22 -22.82 14.88
CA LYS A 4 -27.89 -21.45 15.26
C LYS A 4 -26.40 -21.34 15.62
N ASN A 5 -25.86 -22.31 16.36
CA ASN A 5 -24.45 -22.35 16.74
C ASN A 5 -23.54 -22.55 15.51
N GLU A 6 -23.94 -23.40 14.57
CA GLU A 6 -23.22 -23.59 13.30
C GLU A 6 -23.22 -22.33 12.43
N MET A 7 -24.34 -21.59 12.40
CA MET A 7 -24.44 -20.31 11.69
C MET A 7 -23.54 -19.24 12.30
N TRP A 8 -23.45 -19.16 13.63
CA TRP A 8 -22.53 -18.23 14.31
C TRP A 8 -21.07 -18.59 14.06
N ALA A 9 -20.70 -19.88 14.13
CA ALA A 9 -19.36 -20.35 13.83
C ALA A 9 -18.95 -20.06 12.37
N ALA A 10 -19.88 -20.24 11.42
CA ALA A 10 -19.65 -19.91 10.01
C ALA A 10 -19.45 -18.40 9.79
N LYS A 11 -20.21 -17.56 10.51
CA LYS A 11 -20.09 -16.10 10.44
C LYS A 11 -18.76 -15.60 11.02
N ASP A 12 -18.31 -16.19 12.12
CA ASP A 12 -16.99 -15.90 12.72
C ASP A 12 -15.85 -16.33 11.81
N ALA A 13 -15.94 -17.54 11.23
CA ALA A 13 -14.96 -18.03 10.26
C ALA A 13 -14.88 -17.12 9.02
N ALA A 14 -16.02 -16.70 8.48
CA ALA A 14 -16.09 -15.76 7.36
C ALA A 14 -15.49 -14.39 7.70
N THR A 15 -15.72 -13.90 8.93
CA THR A 15 -15.19 -12.62 9.40
C THR A 15 -13.67 -12.68 9.59
N ARG A 16 -13.15 -13.77 10.17
CA ARG A 16 -11.71 -14.03 10.27
C ARG A 16 -11.06 -14.15 8.89
N ALA A 17 -11.67 -14.87 7.96
CA ALA A 17 -11.17 -15.01 6.60
C ALA A 17 -11.07 -13.66 5.87
N ARG A 18 -12.09 -12.79 6.03
CA ARG A 18 -12.06 -11.41 5.51
C ARG A 18 -10.94 -10.58 6.14
N ALA A 19 -10.79 -10.62 7.46
CA ALA A 19 -9.73 -9.90 8.16
C ALA A 19 -8.33 -10.34 7.71
N VAL A 20 -8.11 -11.65 7.54
CA VAL A 20 -6.85 -12.20 7.03
C VAL A 20 -6.59 -11.72 5.59
N HIS A 21 -7.61 -11.75 4.73
CA HIS A 21 -7.49 -11.28 3.35
C HIS A 21 -7.10 -9.79 3.27
N GLU A 22 -7.78 -8.93 4.02
CA GLU A 22 -7.46 -7.49 4.10
C GLU A 22 -6.05 -7.26 4.67
N SER A 23 -5.64 -8.00 5.69
CA SER A 23 -4.28 -7.91 6.24
C SER A 23 -3.20 -8.29 5.24
N LYS A 24 -3.46 -9.28 4.38
CA LYS A 24 -2.53 -9.72 3.32
C LYS A 24 -2.41 -8.66 2.24
N LYS A 25 -3.52 -8.03 1.86
CA LYS A 25 -3.56 -6.90 0.91
C LYS A 25 -2.77 -5.71 1.46
N TYR A 26 -2.95 -5.37 2.73
CA TYR A 26 -2.19 -4.32 3.41
C TYR A 26 -0.68 -4.56 3.36
N LYS A 27 -0.24 -5.78 3.74
CA LYS A 27 1.18 -6.15 3.71
C LYS A 27 1.77 -6.04 2.30
N ARG A 28 1.02 -6.48 1.27
CA ARG A 28 1.45 -6.36 -0.12
C ARG A 28 1.63 -4.90 -0.54
N SER A 29 0.68 -4.03 -0.22
CA SER A 29 0.79 -2.61 -0.55
C SER A 29 1.93 -1.91 0.18
N LEU A 30 2.25 -2.29 1.43
CA LEU A 30 3.44 -1.79 2.11
C LEU A 30 4.74 -2.19 1.39
N VAL A 31 4.82 -3.43 0.90
CA VAL A 31 5.98 -3.88 0.11
C VAL A 31 6.10 -3.07 -1.19
N GLU A 32 5.00 -2.85 -1.90
CA GLU A 32 4.98 -2.05 -3.14
C GLU A 32 5.43 -0.60 -2.89
N ILE A 33 4.96 0.02 -1.80
CA ILE A 33 5.40 1.35 -1.35
C ILE A 33 6.90 1.36 -1.04
N GLY A 34 7.40 0.37 -0.30
CA GLY A 34 8.82 0.25 0.03
C GLY A 34 9.71 0.09 -1.20
N VAL A 35 9.26 -0.69 -2.19
CA VAL A 35 9.97 -0.86 -3.47
C VAL A 35 10.06 0.47 -4.24
N MET A 36 8.96 1.22 -4.35
CA MET A 36 8.99 2.52 -5.04
C MET A 36 9.92 3.53 -4.35
N LEU A 37 9.89 3.61 -3.02
CA LEU A 37 10.81 4.47 -2.26
C LEU A 37 12.27 4.08 -2.46
N SER A 38 12.55 2.77 -2.52
CA SER A 38 13.91 2.26 -2.77
C SER A 38 14.40 2.66 -4.16
N ILE A 39 13.54 2.57 -5.18
CA ILE A 39 13.84 3.03 -6.54
C ILE A 39 14.15 4.54 -6.53
N SER A 40 13.33 5.36 -5.86
CA SER A 40 13.60 6.80 -5.72
C SER A 40 14.96 7.07 -5.09
N ALA A 41 15.29 6.36 -4.02
CA ALA A 41 16.57 6.49 -3.33
C ALA A 41 17.75 6.16 -4.25
N ILE A 42 17.64 5.09 -5.04
CA ILE A 42 18.66 4.69 -6.02
C ILE A 42 18.88 5.79 -7.06
N TYR A 43 17.81 6.37 -7.62
CA TYR A 43 17.93 7.46 -8.60
C TYR A 43 18.56 8.72 -8.03
N ILE A 44 18.21 9.09 -6.79
CA ILE A 44 18.83 10.24 -6.11
C ILE A 44 20.32 9.96 -5.91
N LEU A 45 20.68 8.79 -5.39
CA LEU A 45 22.07 8.40 -5.15
C LEU A 45 22.89 8.37 -6.45
N LEU A 46 22.34 7.82 -7.53
CA LEU A 46 22.98 7.81 -8.85
C LEU A 46 23.31 9.21 -9.34
N SER A 47 22.42 10.19 -9.10
CA SER A 47 22.63 11.58 -9.54
C SER A 47 23.85 12.24 -8.91
N PHE A 48 24.26 11.80 -7.71
CA PHE A 48 25.40 12.34 -6.98
C PHE A 48 26.66 11.48 -7.07
N LEU A 49 26.53 10.15 -7.16
CA LEU A 49 27.64 9.21 -7.02
C LEU A 49 28.42 8.97 -8.31
N VAL A 50 27.90 9.34 -9.48
CA VAL A 50 28.60 9.13 -10.76
C VAL A 50 29.32 10.42 -11.16
N PRO A 51 30.63 10.54 -10.91
CA PRO A 51 31.42 11.65 -11.40
C PRO A 51 31.44 11.65 -12.94
N GLY A 52 31.27 12.83 -13.54
CA GLY A 52 31.21 12.97 -15.00
C GLY A 52 29.84 12.71 -15.63
N MET A 53 28.80 12.46 -14.84
CA MET A 53 27.43 12.40 -15.35
C MET A 53 27.02 13.77 -15.93
N SER A 54 26.50 13.80 -17.16
CA SER A 54 26.06 15.05 -17.76
C SER A 54 24.85 15.62 -17.03
N TRP A 55 24.72 16.95 -17.05
CA TRP A 55 23.62 17.67 -16.41
C TRP A 55 22.23 17.16 -16.81
N GLN A 56 22.06 16.78 -18.08
CA GLN A 56 20.82 16.21 -18.61
C GLN A 56 20.46 14.88 -17.92
N HIS A 57 21.45 14.00 -17.72
CA HIS A 57 21.23 12.71 -17.05
C HIS A 57 20.94 12.89 -15.56
N GLN A 58 21.58 13.86 -14.89
CA GLN A 58 21.24 14.20 -13.52
C GLN A 58 19.79 14.66 -13.40
N ILE A 59 19.34 15.57 -14.28
CA ILE A 59 17.93 16.02 -14.31
C ILE A 59 16.97 14.85 -14.51
N MET A 60 17.26 13.93 -15.45
CA MET A 60 16.42 12.74 -15.65
C MET A 60 16.34 11.86 -14.41
N CYS A 61 17.44 11.66 -13.69
CA CYS A 61 17.45 10.93 -12.42
C CYS A 61 16.56 11.61 -11.37
N TRP A 62 16.66 12.94 -11.25
CA TRP A 62 15.82 13.72 -10.35
C TRP A 62 14.33 13.68 -10.72
N GLN A 63 14.00 13.78 -12.00
CA GLN A 63 12.62 13.67 -12.49
C GLN A 63 12.03 12.29 -12.19
N ASN A 64 12.79 11.22 -12.44
CA ASN A 64 12.35 9.85 -12.13
C ASN A 64 12.15 9.64 -10.64
N ALA A 65 13.05 10.16 -9.79
CA ALA A 65 12.88 10.12 -8.34
C ALA A 65 11.60 10.86 -7.89
N MET A 66 11.36 12.06 -8.41
CA MET A 66 10.17 12.84 -8.08
C MET A 66 8.87 12.15 -8.53
N MET A 67 8.86 11.55 -9.72
CA MET A 67 7.72 10.77 -10.21
C MET A 67 7.46 9.56 -9.31
N ALA A 68 8.50 8.80 -8.95
CA ALA A 68 8.36 7.66 -8.05
C ALA A 68 7.86 8.07 -6.64
N PHE A 69 8.32 9.22 -6.11
CA PHE A 69 7.75 9.80 -4.88
C PHE A 69 6.28 10.15 -5.02
N ALA A 70 5.89 10.82 -6.12
CA ALA A 70 4.50 11.20 -6.36
C ALA A 70 3.58 9.98 -6.46
N PHE A 71 4.00 8.92 -7.18
CA PHE A 71 3.24 7.67 -7.27
C PHE A 71 3.12 6.99 -5.91
N THR A 72 4.20 6.97 -5.12
CA THR A 72 4.18 6.40 -3.77
C THR A 72 3.18 7.13 -2.87
N VAL A 73 3.18 8.46 -2.88
CA VAL A 73 2.26 9.29 -2.09
C VAL A 73 0.81 9.04 -2.52
N MET A 74 0.55 9.04 -3.83
CA MET A 74 -0.78 8.78 -4.37
C MET A 74 -1.28 7.38 -3.99
N PHE A 75 -0.44 6.36 -4.11
CA PHE A 75 -0.80 4.99 -3.78
C PHE A 75 -1.05 4.81 -2.28
N THR A 76 -0.18 5.41 -1.44
CA THR A 76 -0.34 5.44 0.01
C THR A 76 -1.65 6.12 0.40
N TRP A 77 -1.95 7.28 -0.20
CA TRP A 77 -3.19 8.03 0.05
C TRP A 77 -4.44 7.24 -0.36
N MET A 78 -4.43 6.66 -1.57
CA MET A 78 -5.53 5.84 -2.07
C MET A 78 -5.77 4.65 -1.15
N HIS A 79 -4.69 3.97 -0.74
CA HIS A 79 -4.74 2.83 0.16
C HIS A 79 -5.28 3.22 1.54
N LEU A 80 -4.81 4.33 2.12
CA LEU A 80 -5.29 4.85 3.41
C LEU A 80 -6.78 5.21 3.35
N ARG A 81 -7.23 5.81 2.23
CA ARG A 81 -8.64 6.16 2.00
C ARG A 81 -9.50 4.92 1.89
N THR A 82 -9.07 3.89 1.15
CA THR A 82 -9.77 2.61 1.06
C THR A 82 -9.84 1.91 2.41
N PHE A 83 -8.76 1.91 3.19
CA PHE A 83 -8.74 1.36 4.54
C PHE A 83 -9.68 2.10 5.49
N ARG A 84 -9.63 3.43 5.55
CA ARG A 84 -10.58 4.23 6.36
C ARG A 84 -12.03 3.97 5.97
N TRP A 85 -12.32 3.89 4.68
CA TRP A 85 -13.66 3.61 4.17
C TRP A 85 -14.14 2.21 4.54
N SER A 86 -13.25 1.21 4.48
CA SER A 86 -13.55 -0.16 4.87
C SER A 86 -13.84 -0.27 6.37
N ILE A 87 -13.04 0.38 7.21
CA ILE A 87 -13.22 0.39 8.67
C ILE A 87 -14.56 1.03 9.03
N HIS A 88 -14.91 2.17 8.41
CA HIS A 88 -16.18 2.85 8.67
C HIS A 88 -17.40 1.98 8.33
N LYS A 89 -17.34 1.19 7.23
CA LYS A 89 -18.40 0.26 6.86
C LYS A 89 -18.55 -0.93 7.80
N THR A 90 -17.48 -1.35 8.48
CA THR A 90 -17.56 -2.42 9.49
C THR A 90 -18.11 -1.96 10.83
N GLU A 91 -18.11 -0.65 11.12
CA GLU A 91 -18.66 -0.09 12.37
C GLU A 91 -20.11 0.39 12.26
N LEU A 92 -20.64 0.58 11.05
CA LEU A 92 -22.09 0.73 10.88
C LEU A 92 -22.75 -0.62 11.18
N PRO A 93 -23.68 -0.69 12.15
CA PRO A 93 -24.42 -1.92 12.38
C PRO A 93 -25.15 -2.26 11.07
N LEU A 94 -25.01 -3.52 10.65
CA LEU A 94 -25.91 -4.15 9.69
C LEU A 94 -27.32 -4.07 10.28
N VAL A 95 -28.02 -2.97 10.01
CA VAL A 95 -29.47 -2.84 10.15
C VAL A 95 -30.11 -3.59 8.99
#